data_AF-A0A947A5X3-F1
#
_entry.id   AF-A0A947A5X3-F1
#
_cell.length_a   1.000
_cell.length_b   1.000
_cell.length_c   1.000
_cell.angle_alpha   90.00
_cell.angle_beta   90.00
_cell.angle_gamma   90.00
#
_symmetry.space_group_name_H-M   'P 1'
#
loop_
_entity.id
_entity.type
_entity.pdbx_description
1 polymer ?
#
loop_
_entity_poly.entity_id
_entity_poly.type
_entity_poly.pdbx_seq_one_letter_code
_entity_poly.pdbx_strand_id
1 'polypeptide(L)' 'MKPQQETIAKLLDSLLFRMDEKTEMILKCLDMLTEKELWQRPNEVSNSAGNLILHL' A
#
# COMPACT_ATOMS: atom_id res chain seq x y z
N MET A 1 21.86 25.05 3.26
CA MET A 1 20.39 24.89 3.41
C MET A 1 20.01 25.17 4.86
N LYS A 2 18.87 25.79 5.16
CA LYS A 2 18.44 25.96 6.56
C LYS A 2 18.14 24.56 7.16
N PRO A 3 18.47 24.27 8.43
CA PRO A 3 18.30 22.92 9.01
C PRO A 3 16.91 22.30 8.81
N GLN A 4 15.86 23.12 8.81
CA GLN A 4 14.48 22.67 8.56
C GLN A 4 14.26 22.18 7.13
N GLN A 5 14.92 22.79 6.14
CA GLN A 5 14.79 22.38 4.72
C GLN A 5 15.42 21.01 4.50
N GLU A 6 16.52 20.71 5.19
CA GLU A 6 17.17 19.41 5.11
C GLU A 6 16.32 18.31 5.74
N THR A 7 15.71 18.58 6.90
CA THR A 7 14.77 17.63 7.53
C THR A 7 13.57 17.34 6.65
N ILE A 8 12.99 18.37 6.01
CA ILE A 8 11.85 18.19 5.10
C ILE A 8 12.26 17.35 3.89
N ALA A 9 13.42 17.61 3.28
CA ALA A 9 13.91 16.83 2.15
C ALA A 9 14.08 15.34 2.52
N LYS A 10 14.72 15.05 3.65
CA LYS A 10 14.88 13.67 4.15
C LYS A 10 13.54 12.99 4.43
N LEU A 11 12.57 13.73 4.96
CA LEU A 11 11.23 13.19 5.19
C LEU A 11 10.54 12.85 3.87
N LEU A 12 10.59 13.74 2.88
CA LEU A 12 10.00 13.51 1.56
C LEU A 12 10.60 12.27 0.89
N ASP A 13 11.92 12.14 0.87
CA ASP A 13 12.58 10.95 0.34
C ASP A 13 12.11 9.67 1.05
N SER A 14 11.97 9.73 2.38
CA SER A 14 11.53 8.60 3.20
C SER A 14 10.05 8.25 2.98
N LEU A 15 9.21 9.23 2.64
CA LEU A 15 7.80 9.02 2.33
C LEU A 15 7.64 8.44 0.92
N LEU A 16 8.34 9.01 -0.07
CA LEU A 16 8.32 8.51 -1.44
C LEU A 16 8.80 7.06 -1.49
N PHE A 17 9.93 6.75 -0.86
CA PHE A 17 10.43 5.38 -0.74
C PHE A 17 9.39 4.42 -0.14
N ARG A 18 8.68 4.83 0.92
CA ARG A 18 7.66 3.98 1.54
C ARG A 18 6.44 3.80 0.65
N MET A 19 6.04 4.82 -0.11
CA MET A 19 4.92 4.70 -1.05
C MET A 19 5.25 3.69 -2.15
N ASP A 20 6.46 3.75 -2.71
CA ASP A 20 6.94 2.79 -3.70
C ASP A 20 7.02 1.39 -3.11
N GLU A 21 7.66 1.23 -1.94
CA GLU A 21 7.79 -0.05 -1.25
C GLU A 21 6.42 -0.69 -0.97
N LYS A 22 5.44 0.09 -0.51
CA LYS A 22 4.11 -0.43 -0.17
C LYS A 22 3.32 -0.80 -1.42
N THR A 23 3.49 -0.07 -2.51
CA THR A 23 2.89 -0.43 -3.80
C THR A 23 3.42 -1.77 -4.28
N GLU A 24 4.74 -1.97 -4.24
CA GLU A 24 5.39 -3.25 -4.60
C GLU A 24 4.95 -4.41 -3.70
N MET A 25 4.78 -4.17 -2.40
CA MET A 25 4.27 -5.17 -1.47
C MET A 25 2.81 -5.56 -1.78
N ILE A 26 1.96 -4.58 -2.10
CA ILE A 26 0.56 -4.83 -2.47
C ILE A 26 0.51 -5.70 -3.73
N LEU A 27 1.28 -5.36 -4.76
CA LEU A 27 1.34 -6.14 -6.00
C LEU A 27 1.76 -7.60 -5.74
N LYS A 28 2.81 -7.82 -4.95
CA LYS A 28 3.23 -9.18 -4.56
C LYS A 28 2.14 -9.95 -3.83
N CYS A 29 1.41 -9.30 -2.92
CA CYS A 29 0.28 -9.94 -2.23
C CYS A 29 -0.84 -10.30 -3.21
N LEU A 30 -1.12 -9.47 -4.22
CA LEU A 30 -2.14 -9.75 -5.23
C LEU A 30 -1.75 -10.92 -6.13
N ASP A 31 -0.48 -11.03 -6.50
CA ASP A 31 0.03 -12.17 -7.29
C ASP A 31 -0.09 -13.52 -6.56
N MET A 32 -0.20 -13.49 -5.22
CA MET A 32 -0.35 -14.69 -4.39
C MET A 32 -1.81 -15.14 -4.24
N LEU A 33 -2.79 -14.34 -4.66
CA LEU A 33 -4.21 -14.64 -4.51
C LEU A 33 -4.80 -15.13 -5.83
N THR A 34 -5.63 -16.17 -5.77
CA THR A 34 -6.49 -16.50 -6.90
C THR A 34 -7.60 -15.45 -7.05
N GLU A 35 -8.19 -15.35 -8.24
CA GLU A 35 -9.34 -14.47 -8.50
C GLU A 35 -10.48 -14.69 -7.49
N LYS A 36 -10.74 -15.95 -7.10
CA LYS A 36 -11.75 -16.27 -6.10
C LYS A 36 -11.40 -15.72 -4.72
N GLU A 37 -10.14 -15.87 -4.30
CA GLU A 37 -9.67 -15.40 -2.99
C GLU A 37 -9.61 -13.87 -2.93
N LEU A 38 -9.30 -13.20 -4.04
CA LEU A 38 -9.29 -11.74 -4.13
C LEU A 38 -10.64 -11.13 -3.73
N TRP A 39 -11.74 -11.77 -4.15
CA TRP A 39 -13.11 -11.31 -3.86
C TRP A 39 -13.72 -11.95 -2.61
N GLN A 40 -13.01 -12.85 -1.93
CA GLN A 40 -13.50 -13.50 -0.72
C GLN A 40 -13.50 -12.51 0.46
N ARG A 41 -14.61 -12.48 1.21
CA ARG A 41 -14.67 -11.78 2.50
C ARG A 41 -14.21 -12.73 3.62
N PRO A 42 -13.30 -12.29 4.52
CA PRO A 42 -12.84 -13.15 5.61
C PRO A 42 -13.89 -13.32 6.72
N ASN A 43 -14.86 -12.40 6.82
CA ASN A 43 -16.00 -12.45 7.73
C ASN A 43 -17.12 -11.51 7.24
N GLU A 44 -18.23 -11.44 7.99
CA GLU A 44 -19.40 -10.64 7.59
C GLU A 44 -19.14 -9.14 7.53
N VAL A 45 -18.22 -8.60 8.32
CA VAL A 45 -18.00 -7.15 8.46
C VAL A 45 -16.82 -6.62 7.63
N SER A 46 -15.86 -7.48 7.29
CA SER A 46 -14.67 -7.10 6.54
C SER A 46 -14.91 -7.06 5.03
N ASN A 47 -14.28 -6.10 4.36
CA ASN A 47 -14.21 -6.04 2.89
C ASN A 47 -13.30 -7.16 2.35
N SER A 48 -13.54 -7.55 1.10
CA SER A 48 -12.58 -8.38 0.35
C SER A 48 -11.32 -7.59 0.04
N ALA A 49 -10.22 -8.28 -0.26
CA ALA A 49 -8.99 -7.62 -0.71
C ALA A 49 -9.23 -6.81 -2.00
N GLY A 50 -10.01 -7.34 -2.95
CA GLY A 50 -10.37 -6.64 -4.18
C GLY A 50 -11.14 -5.33 -3.93
N ASN A 51 -12.06 -5.31 -2.95
CA ASN A 51 -12.74 -4.07 -2.57
C ASN A 51 -11.78 -3.03 -2.01
N LEU A 52 -10.80 -3.44 -1.20
CA LEU A 52 -9.80 -2.52 -0.67
C LEU A 52 -8.94 -1.91 -1.77
N ILE A 53 -8.52 -2.72 -2.77
CA ILE A 53 -7.75 -2.23 -3.92
C ILE A 53 -8.54 -1.25 -4.77
N LEU A 54 -9.84 -1.48 -5.01
CA LEU A 54 -10.68 -0.54 -5.77
C LEU A 54 -10.88 0.82 -5.07
N HIS A 55 -10.67 0.88 -3.76
CA HIS A 55 -10.76 2.12 -2.99
C HIS A 55 -9.45 2.90 -2.93
N LEU A 56 -8.31 2.22 -3.10
CA LEU A 56 -7.00 2.85 -3.23
C LEU A 56 -6.87 3.54 -4.59
#